data_AF-A0A962WYP0-F1
#
_entry.id   AF-A0A962WYP0-F1
#
_cell.length_a   1.000
_cell.length_b   1.000
_cell.length_c   1.000
_cell.angle_alpha   90.00
_cell.angle_beta   90.00
_cell.angle_gamma   90.00
#
_symmetry.space_group_name_H-M   'P 1'
#
loop_
_entity.id
_entity.type
_entity.pdbx_description
1 polymer ?
#
loop_
_entity_poly.entity_id
_entity_poly.type
_entity_poly.pdbx_seq_one_letter_code
_entity_poly.pdbx_strand_id
1 'polypeptide(L)'
;MVRIAVSIGTVIVTLYMGTVSALIINDGAVTNINSDLGDQDLQIFNNGANPTTVNFVSGANVDRDVQVFDTSSFTMSDGSIGQALDLNDASSATVSGGTIGDGINVHGNSTLNLLDGYYGSEDMDFFGTSSIFMSGGNGESFNSNDSVNALITGGALESISADENAYVEVQSLSSLFDRVSARQSSNIQIFGGSFNFEDLVSEDTAVIDIYGLSFNLPFGPIAALSGQDLSGILLDGSAFFVSDYTRDRTAAIILHGPVTMPAPGVLLLMVTGLALLGVDKRGA
;
A
#
# COMPACT_ATOMS: atom_id res chain seq x y z
N MET A 1 2.55 48.82 14.91
CA MET A 1 1.62 47.67 14.79
C MET A 1 2.48 46.42 14.88
N VAL A 2 2.49 45.74 16.02
CA VAL A 2 3.32 44.55 16.24
C VAL A 2 2.39 43.35 16.19
N ARG A 3 2.55 42.49 15.19
CA ARG A 3 1.89 41.18 15.13
C ARG A 3 2.86 40.17 15.71
N ILE A 4 2.52 39.61 16.87
CA ILE A 4 3.17 38.41 17.40
C ILE A 4 2.23 37.26 17.04
N ALA A 5 2.65 36.44 16.08
CA ALA A 5 2.02 35.16 15.78
C ALA A 5 2.86 34.08 16.45
N VAL A 6 2.31 33.49 17.51
CA VAL A 6 2.79 32.23 18.07
C VAL A 6 1.53 31.43 18.38
N SER A 7 1.24 30.46 17.52
CA SER A 7 0.30 29.37 17.84
C SER A 7 1.14 28.10 17.95
N ILE A 8 1.68 27.86 19.14
CA ILE A 8 2.01 26.51 19.58
C ILE A 8 0.87 26.17 20.51
N GLY A 9 -0.23 25.71 19.93
CA GLY A 9 -1.32 25.12 20.70
C GLY A 9 -0.82 23.81 21.27
N THR A 10 -0.24 23.85 22.47
CA THR A 10 -0.19 22.65 23.30
C THR A 10 -1.64 22.31 23.63
N VAL A 11 -2.22 21.34 22.93
CA VAL A 11 -3.53 20.81 23.31
C VAL A 11 -3.30 19.98 24.57
N ILE A 12 -3.52 20.61 25.72
CA ILE A 12 -3.62 19.88 26.99
C ILE A 12 -5.01 19.26 27.02
N VAL A 13 -5.14 18.04 26.52
CA VAL A 13 -6.35 17.24 26.70
C VAL A 13 -6.45 16.90 28.19
N THR A 14 -7.32 17.59 28.90
CA THR A 14 -7.68 17.24 30.28
C THR A 14 -8.73 16.15 30.22
N LEU A 15 -8.33 14.90 30.40
CA LEU A 15 -9.24 13.75 30.40
C LEU A 15 -10.18 13.82 31.62
N TYR A 16 -11.47 14.02 31.34
CA TYR A 16 -12.54 13.65 32.26
C TYR A 16 -12.54 12.12 32.42
N MET A 17 -12.69 11.59 33.64
CA MET A 17 -12.69 10.15 33.94
C MET A 17 -13.94 9.40 33.44
N GLY A 18 -14.33 9.60 32.18
CA GLY A 18 -15.17 8.70 31.41
C GLY A 18 -14.30 7.96 30.40
N THR A 19 -14.64 6.71 30.08
CA THR A 19 -13.99 5.95 29.01
C THR A 19 -14.32 6.62 27.67
N VAL A 20 -13.43 7.48 27.19
CA VAL A 20 -13.54 8.05 25.85
C VAL A 20 -13.13 6.93 24.89
N SER A 21 -14.00 6.58 23.94
CA SER A 21 -13.72 5.49 22.99
C SER A 21 -12.77 5.92 21.88
N ALA A 22 -12.68 7.22 21.59
CA ALA A 22 -11.84 7.76 20.53
C ALA A 22 -11.34 9.18 20.85
N LEU A 23 -10.10 9.47 20.48
CA LEU A 23 -9.57 10.82 20.33
C LEU A 23 -9.87 11.31 18.91
N ILE A 24 -10.58 12.43 18.80
CA ILE A 24 -10.94 13.05 17.52
C ILE A 24 -10.09 14.31 17.30
N ILE A 25 -9.40 14.39 16.17
CA ILE A 25 -8.64 15.57 15.75
C ILE A 25 -9.22 16.10 14.45
N ASN A 26 -9.79 17.31 14.50
CA ASN A 26 -10.52 17.94 13.40
C ASN A 26 -10.35 19.47 13.37
N ASP A 27 -9.14 19.95 13.62
CA ASP A 27 -8.86 21.38 13.76
C ASP A 27 -8.30 22.05 12.50
N GLY A 28 -7.93 21.26 11.47
CA GLY A 28 -7.29 21.75 10.25
C GLY A 28 -5.85 22.21 10.48
N ALA A 29 -5.23 21.75 11.57
CA ALA A 29 -3.85 22.06 11.92
C ALA A 29 -2.96 20.80 11.80
N VAL A 30 -1.67 20.99 12.09
CA VAL A 30 -0.70 19.91 12.23
C VAL A 30 -0.56 19.58 13.71
N THR A 31 -0.84 18.33 14.08
CA THR A 31 -0.71 17.82 15.45
C THR A 31 0.38 16.75 15.50
N ASN A 32 1.32 16.89 16.43
CA ASN A 32 2.31 15.84 16.70
C ASN A 32 1.87 15.06 17.94
N ILE A 33 1.79 13.75 17.83
CA ILE A 33 1.53 12.84 18.95
C ILE A 33 2.85 12.13 19.27
N ASN A 34 3.26 12.23 20.52
CA ASN A 34 4.51 11.69 21.04
C ASN A 34 4.30 10.92 22.36
N SER A 35 3.06 10.49 22.59
CA SER A 35 2.62 9.83 23.81
C SER A 35 1.72 8.66 23.48
N ASP A 36 1.59 7.78 24.44
CA ASP A 36 0.62 6.69 24.43
C ASP A 36 -0.81 7.24 24.59
N LEU A 37 -1.71 6.87 23.69
CA LEU A 37 -3.14 7.17 23.74
C LEU A 37 -3.95 6.04 24.40
N GLY A 38 -3.32 4.90 24.70
CA GLY A 38 -3.93 3.72 25.30
C GLY A 38 -5.00 3.08 24.42
N ASP A 39 -6.01 2.50 25.06
CA ASP A 39 -7.17 1.78 24.46
C ASP A 39 -8.14 2.67 23.64
N GLN A 40 -7.69 3.81 23.11
CA GLN A 40 -8.53 4.75 22.35
C GLN A 40 -8.27 4.63 20.86
N ASP A 41 -9.34 4.72 20.07
CA ASP A 41 -9.20 4.91 18.62
C ASP A 41 -8.72 6.36 18.36
N LEU A 42 -7.96 6.59 17.29
CA LEU A 42 -7.62 7.93 16.81
C LEU A 42 -8.34 8.20 15.50
N GLN A 43 -9.19 9.22 15.47
CA GLN A 43 -9.89 9.63 14.26
C GLN A 43 -9.46 11.03 13.81
N ILE A 44 -9.14 11.15 12.53
CA ILE A 44 -8.57 12.36 11.92
C ILE A 44 -9.49 12.82 10.79
N PHE A 45 -10.11 13.99 10.96
CA PHE A 45 -11.06 14.57 10.00
C PHE A 45 -10.61 15.95 9.52
N ASN A 46 -11.16 16.40 8.38
CA ASN A 46 -11.03 17.79 7.98
C ASN A 46 -11.81 18.75 8.90
N ASN A 47 -11.34 19.99 9.01
CA ASN A 47 -12.11 21.09 9.60
C ASN A 47 -12.77 21.92 8.48
N GLY A 48 -13.88 21.42 7.94
CA GLY A 48 -14.51 22.01 6.77
C GLY A 48 -13.62 21.85 5.53
N ALA A 49 -13.08 22.95 5.01
CA ALA A 49 -12.20 22.93 3.82
C ALA A 49 -10.70 22.75 4.16
N ASN A 50 -10.33 22.74 5.45
CA ASN A 50 -8.93 22.67 5.87
C ASN A 50 -8.57 21.24 6.29
N PRO A 51 -7.63 20.58 5.60
CA PRO A 51 -7.11 19.27 6.00
C PRO A 51 -6.44 19.29 7.37
N THR A 52 -6.66 18.25 8.17
CA THR A 52 -5.90 18.02 9.41
C THR A 52 -4.71 17.11 9.08
N THR A 53 -3.57 17.36 9.74
CA THR A 53 -2.38 16.49 9.62
C THR A 53 -1.99 16.00 11.01
N VAL A 54 -1.79 14.69 11.14
CA VAL A 54 -1.28 14.10 12.38
C VAL A 54 0.04 13.39 12.13
N ASN A 55 1.02 13.65 12.97
CA ASN A 55 2.33 13.00 12.91
C ASN A 55 2.56 12.18 14.19
N PHE A 56 2.75 10.88 14.03
CA PHE A 56 3.32 10.01 15.04
C PHE A 56 4.83 10.15 15.01
N VAL A 57 5.35 10.71 16.10
CA VAL A 57 6.80 10.73 16.38
C VAL A 57 7.14 9.62 17.38
N SER A 58 8.43 9.36 17.57
CA SER A 58 8.90 8.26 18.42
C SER A 58 8.24 8.28 19.81
N GLY A 59 7.76 7.10 20.23
CA GLY A 59 7.00 6.89 21.47
C GLY A 59 5.48 7.06 21.35
N ALA A 60 4.96 7.42 20.18
CA ALA A 60 3.51 7.39 19.94
C ALA A 60 2.99 5.95 19.93
N ASN A 61 1.88 5.73 20.61
CA ASN A 61 1.17 4.44 20.62
C ASN A 61 -0.33 4.68 20.63
N VAL A 62 -1.05 3.91 19.83
CA VAL A 62 -2.51 3.76 19.87
C VAL A 62 -2.76 2.26 19.97
N ASP A 63 -3.42 1.79 21.02
CA ASP A 63 -3.66 0.35 21.20
C ASP A 63 -4.71 -0.20 20.23
N ARG A 64 -5.48 0.69 19.59
CA ARG A 64 -6.59 0.36 18.69
C ARG A 64 -6.37 0.88 17.27
N ASP A 65 -7.38 1.51 16.69
CA ASP A 65 -7.38 1.92 15.28
C ASP A 65 -6.92 3.36 15.09
N VAL A 66 -6.25 3.63 13.96
CA VAL A 66 -6.09 4.99 13.43
C VAL A 66 -6.91 5.11 12.16
N GLN A 67 -7.86 6.04 12.15
CA GLN A 67 -8.77 6.27 11.03
C GLN A 67 -8.58 7.67 10.47
N VAL A 68 -8.30 7.78 9.18
CA VAL A 68 -8.07 9.05 8.48
C VAL A 68 -9.16 9.24 7.43
N PHE A 69 -9.82 10.40 7.45
CA PHE A 69 -10.97 10.71 6.60
C PHE A 69 -10.74 11.92 5.69
N ASP A 70 -11.69 12.14 4.78
CA ASP A 70 -11.75 13.29 3.88
C ASP A 70 -10.45 13.49 3.08
N THR A 71 -9.76 14.62 3.24
CA THR A 71 -8.47 14.91 2.61
C THR A 71 -7.35 15.08 3.65
N SER A 72 -7.56 14.55 4.86
CA SER A 72 -6.59 14.65 5.95
C SER A 72 -5.40 13.72 5.73
N SER A 73 -4.34 13.91 6.51
CA SER A 73 -3.12 13.12 6.37
C SER A 73 -2.57 12.61 7.71
N PHE A 74 -1.95 11.45 7.64
CA PHE A 74 -1.28 10.80 8.75
C PHE A 74 0.16 10.46 8.38
N THR A 75 1.12 10.75 9.25
CA THR A 75 2.50 10.28 9.09
C THR A 75 2.96 9.53 10.32
N MET A 76 3.67 8.43 10.11
CA MET A 76 4.23 7.60 11.17
C MET A 76 5.66 7.26 10.85
N SER A 77 6.59 7.72 11.70
CA SER A 77 8.03 7.45 11.53
C SER A 77 8.53 6.31 12.40
N ASP A 78 7.80 6.03 13.48
CA ASP A 78 8.06 5.03 14.52
C ASP A 78 6.77 4.91 15.37
N GLY A 79 6.75 4.00 16.34
CA GLY A 79 5.63 3.78 17.26
C GLY A 79 4.79 2.56 16.90
N SER A 80 3.57 2.51 17.44
CA SER A 80 2.64 1.40 17.19
C SER A 80 1.19 1.84 17.03
N ILE A 81 0.50 1.14 16.13
CA ILE A 81 -0.96 1.07 16.02
C ILE A 81 -1.31 -0.38 16.35
N GLY A 82 -2.07 -0.60 17.41
CA GLY A 82 -2.31 -1.94 17.96
C GLY A 82 -3.27 -2.77 17.13
N GLN A 83 -4.24 -2.13 16.48
CA GLN A 83 -5.19 -2.79 15.56
C GLN A 83 -4.91 -2.33 14.12
N ALA A 84 -5.80 -1.54 13.49
CA ALA A 84 -5.70 -1.23 12.07
C ALA A 84 -5.38 0.25 11.76
N LEU A 85 -4.81 0.48 10.57
CA LEU A 85 -4.76 1.80 9.93
C LEU A 85 -5.81 1.85 8.80
N ASP A 86 -6.82 2.70 8.95
CA ASP A 86 -7.89 2.87 7.97
C ASP A 86 -7.78 4.24 7.27
N LEU A 87 -7.65 4.24 5.95
CA LEU A 87 -7.70 5.44 5.11
C LEU A 87 -9.00 5.49 4.33
N ASN A 88 -9.75 6.57 4.46
CA ASN A 88 -11.05 6.76 3.85
C ASN A 88 -11.08 7.99 2.93
N ASP A 89 -12.03 7.99 2.00
CA ASP A 89 -12.30 9.09 1.05
C ASP A 89 -11.11 9.46 0.16
N ALA A 90 -10.43 10.58 0.41
CA ALA A 90 -9.28 11.06 -0.36
C ALA A 90 -8.10 11.36 0.58
N SER A 91 -8.01 10.60 1.66
CA SER A 91 -7.00 10.78 2.70
C SER A 91 -5.65 10.24 2.27
N SER A 92 -4.62 10.53 3.06
CA SER A 92 -3.28 10.03 2.78
C SER A 92 -2.53 9.59 4.03
N ALA A 93 -1.67 8.57 3.88
CA ALA A 93 -0.70 8.24 4.91
C ALA A 93 0.70 7.94 4.37
N THR A 94 1.69 8.20 5.22
CA THR A 94 3.08 7.77 5.02
C THR A 94 3.58 7.09 6.28
N VAL A 95 3.96 5.81 6.16
CA VAL A 95 4.51 5.00 7.24
C VAL A 95 5.94 4.63 6.88
N SER A 96 6.90 5.18 7.62
CA SER A 96 8.33 4.96 7.38
C SER A 96 9.03 4.13 8.46
N GLY A 97 8.25 3.53 9.37
CA GLY A 97 8.72 2.65 10.43
C GLY A 97 7.60 2.32 11.43
N GLY A 98 7.93 1.53 12.44
CA GLY A 98 7.01 1.10 13.50
C GLY A 98 6.21 -0.16 13.17
N THR A 99 5.13 -0.37 13.90
CA THR A 99 4.28 -1.57 13.82
C THR A 99 2.81 -1.18 13.68
N ILE A 100 2.11 -1.81 12.74
CA ILE A 100 0.65 -1.84 12.65
C ILE A 100 0.24 -3.28 12.94
N GLY A 101 -0.63 -3.49 13.93
CA GLY A 101 -0.89 -4.79 14.54
C GLY A 101 -1.69 -5.73 13.67
N ASP A 102 -2.95 -5.39 13.41
CA ASP A 102 -3.88 -6.28 12.69
C ASP A 102 -3.70 -6.11 11.18
N GLY A 103 -3.98 -4.94 10.61
CA GLY A 103 -3.92 -4.75 9.16
C GLY A 103 -4.00 -3.30 8.71
N ILE A 104 -4.12 -3.11 7.39
CA ILE A 104 -4.28 -1.80 6.76
C ILE A 104 -5.46 -1.86 5.80
N ASN A 105 -6.41 -0.94 5.94
CA ASN A 105 -7.53 -0.79 5.01
C ASN A 105 -7.45 0.56 4.30
N VAL A 106 -7.49 0.56 2.97
CA VAL A 106 -7.48 1.80 2.18
C VAL A 106 -8.68 1.83 1.24
N HIS A 107 -9.52 2.85 1.40
CA HIS A 107 -10.75 3.03 0.65
C HIS A 107 -10.77 4.35 -0.13
N GLY A 108 -11.67 4.41 -1.11
CA GLY A 108 -11.92 5.63 -1.89
C GLY A 108 -10.80 5.95 -2.87
N ASN A 109 -10.39 7.21 -2.91
CA ASN A 109 -9.30 7.76 -3.71
C ASN A 109 -8.09 8.08 -2.82
N SER A 110 -7.84 7.26 -1.79
CA SER A 110 -6.79 7.51 -0.80
C SER A 110 -5.40 7.12 -1.32
N THR A 111 -4.35 7.66 -0.68
CA THR A 111 -2.95 7.35 -1.04
C THR A 111 -2.18 6.83 0.17
N LEU A 112 -1.48 5.71 0.02
CA LEU A 112 -0.65 5.12 1.07
C LEU A 112 0.80 4.94 0.60
N ASN A 113 1.75 5.41 1.40
CA ASN A 113 3.18 5.16 1.21
C ASN A 113 3.73 4.33 2.37
N LEU A 114 4.24 3.13 2.08
CA LEU A 114 4.84 2.18 3.01
C LEU A 114 6.34 2.09 2.72
N LEU A 115 7.16 2.76 3.53
CA LEU A 115 8.60 2.86 3.27
C LEU A 115 9.41 1.84 4.06
N ASP A 116 8.99 1.55 5.29
CA ASP A 116 9.55 0.51 6.18
C ASP A 116 8.59 0.22 7.35
N GLY A 117 8.80 -0.90 8.06
CA GLY A 117 8.00 -1.29 9.23
C GLY A 117 7.48 -2.74 9.19
N TYR A 118 6.52 -3.01 10.06
CA TYR A 118 5.74 -4.25 10.08
C TYR A 118 4.26 -3.90 9.97
N TYR A 119 3.58 -4.47 8.98
CA TYR A 119 2.22 -4.11 8.57
C TYR A 119 1.31 -5.32 8.68
N GLY A 120 0.74 -5.49 9.86
CA GLY A 120 -0.26 -6.51 10.11
C GLY A 120 0.32 -7.89 10.39
N SER A 121 -0.33 -8.60 11.31
CA SER A 121 -0.41 -10.06 11.33
C SER A 121 -1.64 -10.57 10.54
N GLU A 122 -2.32 -9.67 9.83
CA GLU A 122 -3.42 -9.98 8.92
C GLU A 122 -3.19 -9.28 7.57
N ASP A 123 -4.23 -9.26 6.73
CA ASP A 123 -4.20 -8.77 5.37
C ASP A 123 -4.11 -7.23 5.29
N MET A 124 -3.47 -6.73 4.22
CA MET A 124 -3.59 -5.34 3.78
C MET A 124 -4.60 -5.28 2.63
N ASP A 125 -5.76 -4.65 2.88
CA ASP A 125 -6.87 -4.59 1.93
C ASP A 125 -7.01 -3.19 1.32
N PHE A 126 -7.02 -3.13 -0.01
CA PHE A 126 -7.10 -1.90 -0.79
C PHE A 126 -8.31 -1.94 -1.71
N PHE A 127 -9.12 -0.87 -1.69
CA PHE A 127 -10.38 -0.76 -2.44
C PHE A 127 -10.48 0.58 -3.18
N GLY A 128 -11.47 0.70 -4.06
CA GLY A 128 -11.81 1.93 -4.78
C GLY A 128 -10.82 2.30 -5.90
N THR A 129 -10.35 3.55 -5.89
CA THR A 129 -9.32 4.05 -6.84
C THR A 129 -8.03 4.46 -6.12
N SER A 130 -7.73 3.76 -5.02
CA SER A 130 -6.60 4.06 -4.15
C SER A 130 -5.25 3.87 -4.85
N SER A 131 -4.24 4.62 -4.40
CA SER A 131 -2.87 4.56 -4.90
C SER A 131 -1.90 4.12 -3.81
N ILE A 132 -1.21 3.01 -4.01
CA ILE A 132 -0.34 2.38 -3.01
C ILE A 132 1.10 2.36 -3.51
N PHE A 133 2.03 2.81 -2.67
CA PHE A 133 3.47 2.72 -2.92
C PHE A 133 4.15 2.01 -1.76
N MET A 134 4.79 0.87 -2.04
CA MET A 134 5.56 0.12 -1.06
C MET A 134 7.02 0.04 -1.51
N SER A 135 7.95 0.48 -0.66
CA SER A 135 9.40 0.37 -0.91
C SER A 135 10.16 -0.46 0.13
N GLY A 136 9.48 -0.91 1.18
CA GLY A 136 10.07 -1.66 2.28
C GLY A 136 9.01 -2.24 3.22
N GLY A 137 9.46 -2.72 4.37
CA GLY A 137 8.62 -3.33 5.41
C GLY A 137 8.26 -4.80 5.15
N ASN A 138 7.44 -5.35 6.05
CA ASN A 138 6.95 -6.73 5.99
C ASN A 138 5.43 -6.72 6.21
N GLY A 139 4.69 -7.52 5.45
CA GLY A 139 3.26 -7.78 5.68
C GLY A 139 2.89 -9.21 5.26
N GLU A 140 1.70 -9.67 5.62
CA GLU A 140 1.20 -10.97 5.19
C GLU A 140 0.67 -10.89 3.74
N SER A 141 -0.57 -10.46 3.55
CA SER A 141 -1.19 -10.40 2.22
C SER A 141 -1.31 -8.96 1.71
N PHE A 142 -1.06 -8.77 0.42
CA PHE A 142 -1.38 -7.55 -0.30
C PHE A 142 -2.60 -7.79 -1.19
N ASN A 143 -3.78 -7.33 -0.77
CA ASN A 143 -5.04 -7.55 -1.45
C ASN A 143 -5.53 -6.26 -2.10
N SER A 144 -5.46 -6.18 -3.42
CA SER A 144 -5.98 -5.06 -4.19
C SER A 144 -7.27 -5.42 -4.89
N ASN A 145 -8.32 -4.61 -4.67
CA ASN A 145 -9.64 -4.75 -5.26
C ASN A 145 -10.03 -3.43 -5.96
N ASP A 146 -11.02 -3.47 -6.83
CA ASP A 146 -11.45 -2.38 -7.70
C ASP A 146 -10.31 -1.83 -8.57
N SER A 147 -10.27 -0.51 -8.80
CA SER A 147 -9.29 0.17 -9.66
C SER A 147 -8.06 0.66 -8.88
N VAL A 148 -7.59 -0.13 -7.92
CA VAL A 148 -6.37 0.16 -7.15
C VAL A 148 -5.15 0.15 -8.06
N ASN A 149 -4.25 1.11 -7.84
CA ASN A 149 -2.96 1.19 -8.51
C ASN A 149 -1.84 1.04 -7.47
N ALA A 150 -1.09 -0.05 -7.55
CA ALA A 150 -0.02 -0.37 -6.61
C ALA A 150 1.34 -0.46 -7.30
N LEU A 151 2.36 0.09 -6.66
CA LEU A 151 3.76 -0.08 -7.03
C LEU A 151 4.57 -0.57 -5.83
N ILE A 152 5.21 -1.73 -6.02
CA ILE A 152 6.00 -2.42 -5.01
C ILE A 152 7.45 -2.48 -5.49
N THR A 153 8.33 -1.79 -4.78
CA THR A 153 9.76 -1.64 -5.10
C THR A 153 10.68 -2.22 -4.03
N GLY A 154 10.11 -2.80 -2.98
CA GLY A 154 10.84 -3.52 -1.94
C GLY A 154 9.90 -4.08 -0.87
N GLY A 155 10.51 -4.59 0.20
CA GLY A 155 9.81 -5.24 1.32
C GLY A 155 9.56 -6.73 1.10
N ALA A 156 8.94 -7.36 2.08
CA ALA A 156 8.54 -8.76 2.07
C ALA A 156 7.03 -8.90 2.21
N LEU A 157 6.45 -9.81 1.42
CA LEU A 157 5.04 -10.19 1.49
C LEU A 157 4.94 -11.71 1.53
N GLU A 158 3.85 -12.24 2.07
CA GLU A 158 3.49 -13.65 1.91
C GLU A 158 2.72 -13.86 0.60
N SER A 159 1.71 -13.02 0.34
CA SER A 159 0.87 -13.15 -0.86
C SER A 159 0.56 -11.81 -1.53
N ILE A 160 0.25 -11.87 -2.83
CA ILE A 160 -0.25 -10.74 -3.62
C ILE A 160 -1.51 -11.17 -4.37
N SER A 161 -2.59 -10.44 -4.18
CA SER A 161 -3.87 -10.63 -4.86
C SER A 161 -4.30 -9.33 -5.54
N ALA A 162 -4.70 -9.44 -6.81
CA ALA A 162 -5.34 -8.36 -7.56
C ALA A 162 -6.70 -8.83 -8.09
N ASP A 163 -7.73 -8.02 -7.86
CA ASP A 163 -9.11 -8.28 -8.25
C ASP A 163 -9.75 -7.02 -8.88
N GLU A 164 -10.88 -7.21 -9.56
CA GLU A 164 -11.81 -6.16 -10.04
C GLU A 164 -11.19 -4.93 -10.74
N ASN A 165 -10.27 -5.15 -11.69
CA ASN A 165 -9.53 -4.12 -12.46
C ASN A 165 -8.31 -3.51 -11.75
N ALA A 166 -7.82 -4.13 -10.67
CA ALA A 166 -6.64 -3.65 -9.98
C ALA A 166 -5.38 -3.79 -10.86
N TYR A 167 -4.44 -2.87 -10.67
CA TYR A 167 -3.13 -2.88 -11.32
C TYR A 167 -2.03 -2.92 -10.26
N VAL A 168 -1.22 -3.97 -10.27
CA VAL A 168 -0.09 -4.15 -9.34
C VAL A 168 1.20 -4.29 -10.13
N GLU A 169 2.15 -3.38 -9.92
CA GLU A 169 3.50 -3.45 -10.49
C GLU A 169 4.51 -3.81 -9.41
N VAL A 170 5.21 -4.93 -9.58
CA VAL A 170 6.28 -5.40 -8.69
C VAL A 170 7.62 -5.24 -9.38
N GLN A 171 8.39 -4.24 -8.95
CA GLN A 171 9.75 -3.99 -9.44
C GLN A 171 10.81 -4.75 -8.65
N SER A 172 10.59 -4.93 -7.35
CA SER A 172 11.48 -5.67 -6.47
C SER A 172 10.74 -6.05 -5.19
N LEU A 173 11.02 -7.25 -4.69
CA LEU A 173 10.59 -7.78 -3.39
C LEU A 173 11.76 -8.57 -2.79
N SER A 174 12.02 -8.40 -1.50
CA SER A 174 13.05 -9.18 -0.82
C SER A 174 12.66 -10.66 -0.72
N SER A 175 11.36 -10.93 -0.57
CA SER A 175 10.80 -12.28 -0.58
C SER A 175 9.29 -12.25 -0.82
N LEU A 176 8.80 -13.27 -1.54
CA LEU A 176 7.40 -13.70 -1.58
C LEU A 176 7.32 -15.21 -1.30
N PHE A 177 6.38 -15.65 -0.46
CA PHE A 177 6.37 -17.01 0.09
C PHE A 177 5.20 -17.90 -0.33
N ASP A 178 3.99 -17.37 -0.51
CA ASP A 178 2.79 -18.19 -0.74
C ASP A 178 2.32 -18.13 -2.20
N ARG A 179 1.84 -16.97 -2.64
CA ARG A 179 0.99 -16.92 -3.83
C ARG A 179 0.94 -15.56 -4.51
N VAL A 180 0.82 -15.60 -5.83
CA VAL A 180 0.41 -14.46 -6.66
C VAL A 180 -0.88 -14.83 -7.39
N SER A 181 -1.93 -14.01 -7.22
CA SER A 181 -3.23 -14.25 -7.84
C SER A 181 -3.76 -12.98 -8.53
N ALA A 182 -4.22 -13.13 -9.78
CA ALA A 182 -4.93 -12.08 -10.51
C ALA A 182 -6.29 -12.60 -10.96
N ARG A 183 -7.36 -11.87 -10.66
CA ARG A 183 -8.76 -12.23 -10.98
C ARG A 183 -9.49 -11.16 -11.77
N GLN A 184 -10.61 -11.55 -12.38
CA GLN A 184 -11.46 -10.67 -13.18
C GLN A 184 -10.70 -9.93 -14.29
N SER A 185 -10.63 -8.61 -14.28
CA SER A 185 -9.94 -7.78 -15.29
C SER A 185 -8.65 -7.16 -14.76
N SER A 186 -8.09 -7.70 -13.66
CA SER A 186 -6.87 -7.17 -13.03
C SER A 186 -5.60 -7.47 -13.85
N ASN A 187 -4.55 -6.72 -13.56
CA ASN A 187 -3.23 -6.90 -14.15
C ASN A 187 -2.14 -6.88 -13.06
N ILE A 188 -1.26 -7.88 -13.08
CA ILE A 188 -0.05 -7.92 -12.26
C ILE A 188 1.16 -7.95 -13.18
N GLN A 189 2.12 -7.06 -12.96
CA GLN A 189 3.38 -7.04 -13.69
C GLN A 189 4.55 -7.30 -12.73
N ILE A 190 5.41 -8.24 -13.08
CA ILE A 190 6.55 -8.66 -12.26
C ILE A 190 7.85 -8.43 -13.04
N PHE A 191 8.69 -7.53 -12.54
CA PHE A 191 9.98 -7.17 -13.14
C PHE A 191 11.19 -7.66 -12.32
N GLY A 192 11.04 -7.82 -11.01
CA GLY A 192 12.13 -8.19 -10.11
C GLY A 192 11.64 -8.62 -8.72
N GLY A 193 12.55 -9.18 -7.92
CA GLY A 193 12.29 -9.72 -6.59
C GLY A 193 12.56 -11.22 -6.44
N SER A 194 12.79 -11.68 -5.23
CA SER A 194 13.00 -13.11 -4.96
C SER A 194 11.66 -13.84 -4.81
N PHE A 195 11.26 -14.56 -5.86
CA PHE A 195 10.02 -15.35 -5.86
C PHE A 195 10.32 -16.83 -5.70
N ASN A 196 9.82 -17.41 -4.61
CA ASN A 196 9.82 -18.84 -4.36
C ASN A 196 8.52 -19.21 -3.65
N PHE A 197 7.45 -19.34 -4.44
CA PHE A 197 6.09 -19.42 -3.94
C PHE A 197 5.35 -20.62 -4.56
N GLU A 198 4.25 -21.01 -3.93
CA GLU A 198 3.54 -22.24 -4.28
C GLU A 198 2.71 -22.08 -5.55
N ASP A 199 1.90 -21.02 -5.59
CA ASP A 199 0.82 -20.86 -6.56
C ASP A 199 0.90 -19.54 -7.35
N LEU A 200 0.91 -19.66 -8.69
CA LEU A 200 0.66 -18.56 -9.62
C LEU A 200 -0.70 -18.73 -10.30
N VAL A 201 -1.66 -17.87 -9.97
CA VAL A 201 -3.06 -18.04 -10.40
C VAL A 201 -3.54 -16.85 -11.22
N SER A 202 -4.12 -17.11 -12.40
CA SER A 202 -4.75 -16.09 -13.24
C SER A 202 -6.15 -16.54 -13.69
N GLU A 203 -7.20 -15.88 -13.20
CA GLU A 203 -8.60 -16.29 -13.41
C GLU A 203 -9.36 -15.26 -14.26
N ASP A 204 -10.49 -15.68 -14.82
CA ASP A 204 -11.37 -14.87 -15.68
C ASP A 204 -10.63 -14.21 -16.85
N THR A 205 -10.51 -12.89 -16.90
CA THR A 205 -9.83 -12.13 -17.98
C THR A 205 -8.52 -11.50 -17.50
N ALA A 206 -8.01 -11.93 -16.34
CA ALA A 206 -6.88 -11.31 -15.71
C ALA A 206 -5.59 -11.62 -16.48
N VAL A 207 -4.60 -10.76 -16.29
CA VAL A 207 -3.30 -10.91 -16.96
C VAL A 207 -2.18 -10.78 -15.95
N ILE A 208 -1.30 -11.77 -15.91
CA ILE A 208 -0.02 -11.69 -15.19
C ILE A 208 1.11 -11.64 -16.22
N ASP A 209 1.82 -10.52 -16.25
CA ASP A 209 3.00 -10.30 -17.08
C ASP A 209 4.28 -10.50 -16.25
N ILE A 210 5.15 -11.40 -16.69
CA ILE A 210 6.41 -11.70 -15.99
C ILE A 210 7.58 -11.38 -16.93
N TYR A 211 8.43 -10.45 -16.53
CA TYR A 211 9.56 -9.98 -17.33
C TYR A 211 10.86 -10.60 -16.83
N GLY A 212 11.60 -11.24 -17.73
CA GLY A 212 12.83 -11.92 -17.34
C GLY A 212 13.61 -12.54 -18.49
N LEU A 213 14.47 -13.47 -18.11
CA LEU A 213 15.45 -14.18 -18.91
C LEU A 213 15.40 -15.67 -18.54
N SER A 214 15.82 -16.51 -19.48
CA SER A 214 16.09 -17.93 -19.22
C SER A 214 14.90 -18.69 -18.61
N PHE A 215 13.66 -18.31 -18.94
CA PHE A 215 12.51 -19.09 -18.52
C PHE A 215 12.58 -20.52 -19.07
N ASN A 216 12.13 -21.49 -18.28
CA ASN A 216 12.04 -22.88 -18.73
C ASN A 216 10.88 -23.14 -19.70
N LEU A 217 10.00 -22.15 -19.91
CA LEU A 217 8.98 -22.10 -20.94
C LEU A 217 9.31 -21.03 -21.99
N PRO A 218 8.81 -21.16 -23.24
CA PRO A 218 8.98 -20.14 -24.27
C PRO A 218 8.35 -18.80 -23.89
N PHE A 219 8.92 -17.70 -24.37
CA PHE A 219 8.32 -16.37 -24.26
C PHE A 219 6.96 -16.27 -24.97
N GLY A 220 6.09 -15.43 -24.44
CA GLY A 220 4.70 -15.24 -24.86
C GLY A 220 3.69 -15.84 -23.87
N PRO A 221 2.41 -15.92 -24.27
CA PRO A 221 1.37 -16.50 -23.43
C PRO A 221 1.61 -18.01 -23.19
N ILE A 222 1.51 -18.45 -21.94
CA ILE A 222 1.62 -19.88 -21.60
C ILE A 222 0.39 -20.62 -22.12
N ALA A 223 0.56 -21.56 -23.04
CA ALA A 223 -0.57 -22.26 -23.68
C ALA A 223 -1.30 -23.25 -22.75
N ALA A 224 -0.60 -23.83 -21.76
CA ALA A 224 -1.19 -24.75 -20.80
C ALA A 224 -2.09 -24.01 -19.80
N LEU A 225 -3.20 -24.64 -19.38
CA LEU A 225 -4.11 -24.10 -18.36
C LEU A 225 -3.59 -24.37 -16.94
N SER A 226 -2.73 -25.37 -16.77
CA SER A 226 -1.99 -25.60 -15.55
C SER A 226 -0.66 -26.25 -15.87
N GLY A 227 0.28 -26.18 -14.93
CA GLY A 227 1.56 -26.86 -15.01
C GLY A 227 2.37 -26.65 -13.74
N GLN A 228 3.58 -27.19 -13.76
CA GLN A 228 4.47 -27.18 -12.61
C GLN A 228 5.82 -26.55 -12.95
N ASP A 229 6.53 -26.12 -11.92
CA ASP A 229 7.92 -25.66 -11.95
C ASP A 229 8.18 -24.53 -12.97
N LEU A 230 7.40 -23.44 -12.94
CA LEU A 230 7.75 -22.27 -13.75
C LEU A 230 8.98 -21.60 -13.14
N SER A 231 10.06 -21.51 -13.90
CA SER A 231 11.34 -20.98 -13.40
C SER A 231 12.03 -20.08 -14.41
N GLY A 232 12.84 -19.15 -13.92
CA GLY A 232 13.61 -18.21 -14.73
C GLY A 232 14.48 -17.27 -13.90
N ILE A 233 14.95 -16.19 -14.53
CA ILE A 233 15.70 -15.10 -13.90
C ILE A 233 14.96 -13.80 -14.23
N LEU A 234 14.58 -13.00 -13.24
CA LEU A 234 13.90 -11.72 -13.49
C LEU A 234 14.88 -10.64 -14.00
N LEU A 235 14.36 -9.47 -14.38
CA LEU A 235 15.18 -8.42 -14.98
C LEU A 235 16.20 -7.79 -14.03
N ASP A 236 15.94 -7.85 -12.72
CA ASP A 236 16.89 -7.45 -11.68
C ASP A 236 17.98 -8.52 -11.40
N GLY A 237 17.91 -9.68 -12.07
CA GLY A 237 18.84 -10.79 -11.92
C GLY A 237 18.47 -11.78 -10.80
N SER A 238 17.38 -11.54 -10.08
CA SER A 238 16.88 -12.47 -9.06
C SER A 238 16.32 -13.75 -9.67
N ALA A 239 16.31 -14.83 -8.88
CA ALA A 239 15.70 -16.08 -9.30
C ALA A 239 14.18 -16.00 -9.20
N PHE A 240 13.50 -16.59 -10.18
CA PHE A 240 12.06 -16.78 -10.20
C PHE A 240 11.75 -18.27 -10.16
N PHE A 241 10.93 -18.70 -9.21
CA PHE A 241 10.44 -20.08 -9.14
C PHE A 241 9.01 -20.11 -8.59
N VAL A 242 8.16 -20.90 -9.25
CA VAL A 242 6.81 -21.24 -8.81
C VAL A 242 6.59 -22.73 -8.98
N SER A 243 6.12 -23.42 -7.94
CA SER A 243 5.87 -24.86 -8.03
C SER A 243 4.67 -25.21 -8.90
N ASP A 244 3.58 -24.45 -8.81
CA ASP A 244 2.37 -24.69 -9.58
C ASP A 244 1.84 -23.37 -10.18
N TYR A 245 1.40 -23.44 -11.44
CA TYR A 245 0.68 -22.34 -12.06
C TYR A 245 -0.65 -22.83 -12.62
N THR A 246 -1.67 -21.99 -12.51
CA THR A 246 -3.01 -22.24 -13.04
C THR A 246 -3.53 -20.98 -13.71
N ARG A 247 -4.18 -21.15 -14.86
CA ARG A 247 -4.96 -20.09 -15.48
C ARG A 247 -6.26 -20.57 -16.11
N ASP A 248 -7.24 -19.69 -16.11
CA ASP A 248 -8.46 -19.88 -16.87
C ASP A 248 -8.23 -19.74 -18.38
N ARG A 249 -9.24 -20.18 -19.14
CA ARG A 249 -9.19 -20.14 -20.62
C ARG A 249 -9.11 -18.73 -21.18
N THR A 250 -9.72 -17.77 -20.49
CA THR A 250 -9.79 -16.36 -20.88
C THR A 250 -8.71 -15.51 -20.23
N ALA A 251 -8.01 -16.05 -19.23
CA ALA A 251 -6.94 -15.40 -18.51
C ALA A 251 -5.58 -15.70 -19.16
N ALA A 252 -4.57 -14.89 -18.83
CA ALA A 252 -3.24 -15.02 -19.41
C ALA A 252 -2.13 -14.90 -18.37
N ILE A 253 -1.14 -15.79 -18.49
CA ILE A 253 0.19 -15.61 -17.91
C ILE A 253 1.13 -15.45 -19.10
N ILE A 254 1.86 -14.32 -19.16
CA ILE A 254 2.67 -13.92 -20.32
C ILE A 254 4.12 -13.73 -19.88
N LEU A 255 5.03 -14.48 -20.51
CA LEU A 255 6.46 -14.38 -20.26
C LEU A 255 7.10 -13.43 -21.27
N HIS A 256 7.74 -12.37 -20.78
CA HIS A 256 8.38 -11.36 -21.61
C HIS A 256 9.90 -11.49 -21.55
N GLY A 257 10.53 -11.36 -22.72
CA GLY A 257 11.98 -11.22 -22.82
C GLY A 257 12.45 -9.78 -22.58
N PRO A 258 13.77 -9.53 -22.61
CA PRO A 258 14.37 -8.25 -22.22
C PRO A 258 14.16 -7.11 -23.24
N VAL A 259 13.59 -7.40 -24.41
CA VAL A 259 13.58 -6.48 -25.56
C VAL A 259 12.31 -5.64 -25.65
N THR A 260 11.31 -5.90 -24.80
CA THR A 260 9.98 -5.28 -24.87
C THR A 260 9.56 -4.69 -23.54
N MET A 261 10.43 -3.92 -22.88
CA MET A 261 10.02 -3.20 -21.68
C MET A 261 9.17 -1.99 -22.05
N PRO A 262 7.90 -1.90 -21.59
CA PRO A 262 7.33 -0.59 -21.33
C PRO A 262 8.22 0.09 -20.28
N ALA A 263 8.44 1.41 -20.39
CA ALA A 263 9.23 2.12 -19.41
C ALA A 263 8.59 1.94 -18.01
N PRO A 264 9.31 1.36 -17.02
CA PRO A 264 8.75 1.09 -15.69
C PRO A 264 8.19 2.37 -15.06
N GLY A 265 7.05 2.28 -14.39
CA GLY A 265 6.46 3.42 -13.68
C GLY A 265 5.91 4.57 -14.53
N VAL A 266 5.82 4.46 -15.86
CA VAL A 266 5.24 5.55 -16.70
C VAL A 266 3.75 5.77 -16.42
N LEU A 267 3.02 4.77 -15.94
CA LEU A 267 1.62 4.95 -15.55
C LEU A 267 1.46 5.62 -14.18
N LEU A 268 2.23 5.23 -13.16
CA LEU A 268 2.02 5.72 -11.79
C LEU A 268 2.45 7.19 -11.59
N LEU A 269 3.47 7.65 -12.32
CA LEU A 269 3.96 9.03 -12.25
C LEU A 269 2.93 10.08 -12.72
N MET A 270 1.95 9.69 -13.54
CA MET A 270 0.89 10.60 -13.98
C MET A 270 -0.16 10.86 -12.89
N VAL A 271 -0.34 9.94 -11.93
CA VAL A 271 -1.35 10.06 -10.86
C VAL A 271 -0.78 10.80 -9.65
N THR A 272 0.44 10.45 -9.22
CA THR A 272 1.09 11.09 -8.05
C THR A 272 1.55 12.52 -8.32
N GLY A 273 1.95 12.83 -9.57
CA GLY A 273 2.35 14.19 -9.97
C GLY A 273 1.23 15.24 -9.86
N LEU A 274 -0.03 14.84 -9.92
CA LEU A 274 -1.16 15.75 -9.71
C LEU A 274 -1.48 15.98 -8.23
N ALA A 275 -1.28 14.97 -7.37
CA ALA A 275 -1.54 15.09 -5.93
C ALA A 275 -0.54 16.04 -5.24
N LEU A 276 0.73 16.05 -5.66
CA LEU A 276 1.75 16.93 -5.04
C LEU A 276 1.70 18.40 -5.50
N LEU A 277 1.00 18.72 -6.60
CA LEU A 277 0.86 20.09 -7.11
C LEU A 277 -0.36 20.84 -6.54
N GLY A 278 -1.11 20.21 -5.63
CA GLY A 278 -2.19 20.83 -4.87
C GLY A 278 -1.75 21.74 -3.71
N VAL A 279 -0.45 22.07 -3.60
CA VAL A 279 0.03 23.07 -2.63
C VAL A 279 -0.48 24.45 -3.03
N ASP A 280 -1.48 24.88 -2.27
CA ASP A 280 -2.29 26.09 -2.38
C ASP A 280 -1.48 27.37 -2.69
N LYS A 281 -1.70 27.93 -3.89
CA LYS A 281 -1.28 29.30 -4.26
C LYS A 281 -2.31 30.35 -3.80
N ARG A 282 -2.70 30.34 -2.52
CA ARG A 282 -3.49 31.45 -1.94
C ARG A 282 -2.76 32.06 -0.76
N GLY A 283 -1.84 32.97 -1.09
CA GLY A 283 -1.11 33.73 -0.07
C GLY A 283 -0.10 34.72 -0.62
N ALA A 284 -0.50 35.54 -1.60
CA ALA A 284 0.16 36.82 -1.92
C ALA A 284 -0.90 37.85 -2.29
#